data_AF-A0A1H1V4B4-F1
#
_entry.id   AF-A0A1H1V4B4-F1
#
_cell.length_a   1.000
_cell.length_b   1.000
_cell.length_c   1.000
_cell.angle_alpha   90.00
_cell.angle_beta   90.00
_cell.angle_gamma   90.00
#
_symmetry.space_group_name_H-M   'P 1'
#
loop_
_entity.id
_entity.type
_entity.pdbx_description
1 polymer ?
#
loop_
_entity_poly.entity_id
_entity_poly.type
_entity_poly.pdbx_seq_one_letter_code
_entity_poly.pdbx_strand_id
1 'polypeptide(L)'
;MTSFLSWLMSPQDYMPHGMCFLWQPELIALHVVSDSLIALAYYSIPIALIYFVLKRTDLAFPSIFVLTGLFILACGTTHAMSVWTLWYPDYRVDGGIKAVTALLSIGTGVAIWKVMPLALALPSTAQLERANQLLGEEIGQRQRAEAALREANAELEQRVAARTADLQDEVVRRRNTEATLRASEERWRSMFEASAVGIAVLDQQHHFAATNEALQKMVGYSGEEMQSLGPLDITHQDDREATQKLIEDVLNGKRQDLPTETRYRRKDNKVIWVRVSAARALNSSSSLQGIPAIIEDITERKSAEVAWHDARDALSRATRLTIMGELSASIAHEVNQPLAAIITNGQACERFLGFSPPDLDEVKDAVGEIVRDGRRASEVLKRIRAMSKNTAPERGLVDVNHAIAEVLALTRDELQRHRVAVQADLRSKLPTIMADRVQLQQVVLNLVMNGIDAMRAVTDRPRILTVRSQLNDQGNIVVNVADSGVGLDPANRDRIFESFFTTKPEGMGMGLAISNTIIEAHHGRLWAESGSPFGAVFGFTLPLAAGVSP
;
A
#
# COMPACT_ATOMS: atom_id res chain seq x y z
N MET A 1 3.84 -72.42 119.13
CA MET A 1 4.51 -72.92 117.91
C MET A 1 6.03 -73.13 118.07
N THR A 2 6.60 -72.99 119.27
CA THR A 2 8.06 -73.14 119.49
C THR A 2 8.54 -74.56 119.78
N SER A 3 7.68 -75.49 120.24
CA SER A 3 8.11 -76.87 120.55
C SER A 3 8.23 -77.78 119.32
N PHE A 4 7.47 -77.54 118.26
CA PHE A 4 7.54 -78.35 117.02
C PHE A 4 8.78 -78.00 116.20
N LEU A 5 9.09 -76.71 116.03
CA LEU A 5 10.28 -76.27 115.31
C LEU A 5 11.57 -76.60 116.07
N SER A 6 11.57 -76.56 117.41
CA SER A 6 12.72 -76.98 118.21
C SER A 6 12.94 -78.50 118.15
N TRP A 7 11.86 -79.30 118.12
CA TRP A 7 11.94 -80.74 117.89
C TRP A 7 12.41 -81.07 116.47
N LEU A 8 11.88 -80.39 115.44
CA LEU A 8 12.27 -80.52 114.03
C LEU A 8 13.70 -80.02 113.74
N MET A 9 14.39 -79.39 114.69
CA MET A 9 15.78 -78.97 114.53
C MET A 9 16.72 -79.60 115.56
N SER A 10 16.24 -80.53 116.40
CA SER A 10 17.05 -81.29 117.38
C SER A 10 17.71 -82.50 116.72
N PRO A 11 19.06 -82.52 116.53
CA PRO A 11 19.73 -83.63 115.85
C PRO A 11 19.72 -84.96 116.63
N GLN A 12 19.38 -84.93 117.92
CA GLN A 12 19.51 -86.07 118.83
C GLN A 12 18.30 -87.02 118.80
N ASP A 13 17.16 -86.59 118.25
CA ASP A 13 15.91 -87.37 118.19
C ASP A 13 15.60 -87.92 116.78
N TYR A 14 16.52 -87.78 115.82
CA TYR A 14 16.37 -88.41 114.52
C TYR A 14 16.70 -89.90 114.59
N MET A 15 15.86 -90.74 113.96
CA MET A 15 16.01 -92.20 113.99
C MET A 15 17.45 -92.64 113.59
N PRO A 16 18.15 -93.41 114.44
CA PRO A 16 19.55 -93.80 114.19
C PRO A 16 19.71 -94.90 113.12
N HIS A 17 18.61 -95.41 112.57
CA HIS A 17 18.61 -96.49 111.57
C HIS A 17 17.72 -96.09 110.38
N GLY A 18 18.15 -96.42 109.17
CA GLY A 18 17.52 -96.02 107.90
C GLY A 18 16.07 -96.47 107.72
N MET A 19 15.44 -96.03 106.63
CA MET A 19 14.07 -96.38 106.23
C MET A 19 13.95 -97.90 105.97
N CYS A 20 13.88 -98.71 107.01
CA CYS A 20 13.90 -100.17 106.88
C CYS A 20 12.53 -100.78 106.54
N PHE A 21 11.46 -99.97 106.43
CA PHE A 21 10.08 -100.41 106.12
C PHE A 21 9.62 -101.69 106.85
N LEU A 22 10.22 -101.96 108.01
CA LEU A 22 10.11 -103.22 108.77
C LEU A 22 10.34 -104.50 107.93
N TRP A 23 10.99 -104.39 106.76
CA TRP A 23 11.15 -105.46 105.76
C TRP A 23 9.84 -106.13 105.33
N GLN A 24 8.71 -105.41 105.39
CA GLN A 24 7.41 -105.90 104.92
C GLN A 24 7.35 -105.89 103.38
N PRO A 25 7.24 -107.05 102.71
CA PRO A 25 7.30 -107.13 101.25
C PRO A 25 6.24 -106.29 100.54
N GLU A 26 5.03 -106.18 101.11
CA GLU A 26 3.92 -105.44 100.52
C GLU A 26 4.18 -103.93 100.53
N LEU A 27 4.77 -103.42 101.62
CA LEU A 27 5.07 -102.00 101.77
C LEU A 27 6.24 -101.57 100.88
N ILE A 28 7.27 -102.42 100.78
CA ILE A 28 8.39 -102.21 99.85
C ILE A 28 7.89 -102.22 98.41
N ALA A 29 7.08 -103.22 98.03
CA ALA A 29 6.53 -103.32 96.68
C ALA A 29 5.69 -102.08 96.31
N LEU A 30 4.89 -101.55 97.25
CA LEU A 30 4.10 -100.35 97.03
C LEU A 30 4.98 -99.14 96.68
N HIS A 31 6.00 -98.86 97.51
CA HIS A 31 6.91 -97.73 97.29
C HIS A 31 7.71 -97.88 95.98
N VAL A 32 8.23 -99.08 95.71
CA VAL A 32 8.97 -99.37 94.48
C VAL A 32 8.09 -99.12 93.25
N VAL A 33 6.88 -99.69 93.23
CA VAL A 33 5.98 -99.53 92.08
C VAL A 33 5.54 -98.08 91.92
N SER A 34 5.16 -97.39 93.00
CA SER A 34 4.71 -95.99 92.90
C SER A 34 5.83 -95.06 92.46
N ASP A 35 7.02 -95.16 93.06
CA ASP A 35 8.13 -94.28 92.71
C ASP A 35 8.69 -94.60 91.32
N SER A 36 8.73 -95.88 90.90
CA SER A 36 9.07 -96.24 89.53
C SER A 36 8.09 -95.69 88.50
N LEU A 37 6.78 -95.74 88.76
CA LEU A 37 5.76 -95.19 87.85
C LEU A 37 5.85 -93.66 87.77
N ILE A 38 6.05 -92.96 88.89
CA ILE A 38 6.20 -91.51 88.90
C ILE A 38 7.49 -91.10 88.16
N ALA A 39 8.62 -91.79 88.43
CA ALA A 39 9.88 -91.54 87.74
C ALA A 39 9.75 -91.73 86.22
N LEU A 40 9.08 -92.80 85.77
CA LEU A 40 8.85 -93.05 84.35
C LEU A 40 8.01 -91.94 83.70
N ALA A 41 6.92 -91.53 84.36
CA ALA A 41 6.09 -90.42 83.87
C ALA A 41 6.90 -89.12 83.79
N TYR A 42 7.69 -88.80 84.82
CA TYR A 42 8.47 -87.57 84.91
C TYR A 42 9.69 -87.55 83.98
N TYR A 43 10.18 -88.70 83.53
CA TYR A 43 11.16 -88.77 82.44
C TYR A 43 10.51 -88.70 81.05
N SER A 44 9.24 -89.09 80.89
CA SER A 44 8.52 -89.00 79.61
C SER A 44 8.01 -87.59 79.26
N ILE A 45 7.52 -86.82 80.24
CA ILE A 45 6.93 -85.48 80.01
C ILE A 45 7.95 -84.48 79.43
N PRO A 46 9.20 -84.37 79.93
CA PRO A 46 10.20 -83.48 79.35
C PRO A 46 10.51 -83.79 77.89
N ILE A 47 10.49 -85.08 77.49
CA ILE A 47 10.68 -85.49 76.08
C ILE A 47 9.56 -84.93 75.21
N ALA A 48 8.30 -85.02 75.66
CA ALA A 48 7.15 -84.47 74.95
C ALA A 48 7.20 -82.93 74.86
N LEU A 49 7.62 -82.25 75.94
CA LEU A 49 7.80 -80.80 75.95
C LEU A 49 8.90 -80.35 74.97
N ILE A 50 10.03 -81.05 74.93
CA ILE A 50 11.11 -80.78 73.97
C ILE A 50 10.61 -80.96 72.54
N TYR A 51 9.87 -82.05 72.26
CA TYR A 51 9.27 -82.26 70.94
C TYR A 51 8.33 -81.11 70.54
N PHE A 52 7.46 -80.65 71.45
CA PHE A 52 6.53 -79.54 71.20
C PHE A 52 7.27 -78.22 70.87
N VAL A 53 8.30 -77.88 71.65
CA VAL A 53 9.09 -76.66 71.45
C VAL A 53 9.86 -76.71 70.12
N LEU A 54 10.38 -77.87 69.73
CA LEU A 54 11.09 -78.04 68.45
C LEU A 54 10.15 -77.94 67.24
N LYS A 55 8.91 -78.39 67.35
CA LYS A 55 7.93 -78.38 66.25
C LYS A 55 7.25 -77.04 66.04
N ARG A 56 7.16 -76.19 67.08
CA ARG A 56 6.35 -74.97 67.08
C ARG A 56 7.21 -73.71 67.19
N THR A 57 7.41 -73.02 66.07
CA THR A 57 8.32 -71.86 65.94
C THR A 57 7.71 -70.52 66.39
N ASP A 58 6.40 -70.45 66.61
CA ASP A 58 5.64 -69.25 67.03
C ASP A 58 5.47 -69.14 68.56
N LEU A 59 6.27 -69.87 69.35
CA LEU A 59 6.21 -69.81 70.81
C LEU A 59 6.83 -68.51 71.33
N ALA A 60 6.03 -67.70 72.02
CA ALA A 60 6.50 -66.45 72.61
C ALA A 60 7.56 -66.67 73.73
N PHE A 61 7.50 -67.79 74.45
CA PHE A 61 8.34 -68.04 75.64
C PHE A 61 8.89 -69.47 75.71
N PRO A 62 9.77 -69.87 74.77
CA PRO A 62 10.29 -71.25 74.70
C PRO A 62 11.11 -71.64 75.95
N SER A 63 11.74 -70.67 76.62
CA SER A 63 12.55 -70.88 77.82
C SER A 63 11.77 -71.43 79.02
N ILE A 64 10.47 -71.10 79.15
CA ILE A 64 9.61 -71.62 80.24
C ILE A 64 9.39 -73.12 80.10
N PHE A 65 9.14 -73.58 78.87
CA PHE A 65 8.92 -75.00 78.59
C PHE A 65 10.17 -75.83 78.91
N VAL A 66 11.36 -75.31 78.59
CA VAL A 66 12.65 -75.95 78.94
C VAL A 66 12.85 -76.01 80.45
N LEU A 67 12.62 -74.89 81.15
CA LEU A 67 12.84 -74.78 82.58
C LEU A 67 11.85 -75.65 83.38
N THR A 68 10.59 -75.72 82.92
CA THR A 68 9.56 -76.63 83.43
C THR A 68 9.93 -78.10 83.18
N GLY A 69 10.47 -78.41 82.00
CA GLY A 69 10.99 -79.75 81.69
C GLY A 69 12.14 -80.18 82.59
N LEU A 70 13.11 -79.30 82.86
CA LEU A 70 14.22 -79.55 83.78
C LEU A 70 13.74 -79.77 85.22
N PHE A 71 12.76 -78.99 85.67
CA PHE A 71 12.13 -79.17 86.98
C PHE A 71 11.45 -80.54 87.11
N ILE A 72 10.63 -80.93 86.13
CA ILE A 72 9.95 -82.24 86.14
C ILE A 72 10.96 -83.39 86.11
N LEU A 73 12.03 -83.25 85.31
CA LEU A 73 13.11 -84.24 85.24
C LEU A 73 13.77 -84.44 86.62
N ALA A 74 14.13 -83.35 87.30
CA ALA A 74 14.75 -83.40 88.62
C ALA A 74 13.83 -84.04 89.67
N CYS A 75 12.53 -83.71 89.64
CA CYS A 75 11.54 -84.42 90.46
C CYS A 75 11.52 -85.92 90.16
N GLY A 76 11.58 -86.32 88.88
CA GLY A 76 11.59 -87.73 88.48
C GLY A 76 12.80 -88.47 89.06
N THR A 77 13.95 -87.81 89.09
CA THR A 77 15.17 -88.33 89.69
C THR A 77 15.04 -88.52 91.21
N THR A 78 14.30 -87.68 91.93
CA THR A 78 14.06 -87.90 93.37
C THR A 78 13.28 -89.18 93.66
N HIS A 79 12.33 -89.55 92.79
CA HIS A 79 11.58 -90.81 92.91
C HIS A 79 12.46 -92.01 92.53
N ALA A 80 13.25 -91.91 91.46
CA ALA A 80 14.20 -92.96 91.11
C ALA A 80 15.22 -93.22 92.23
N MET A 81 15.70 -92.15 92.89
CA MET A 81 16.57 -92.25 94.06
C MET A 81 15.86 -92.83 95.28
N SER A 82 14.58 -92.54 95.48
CA SER A 82 13.79 -93.15 96.56
C SER A 82 13.71 -94.67 96.40
N VAL A 83 13.58 -95.18 95.17
CA VAL A 83 13.69 -96.61 94.88
C VAL A 83 15.11 -97.12 95.14
N TRP A 84 16.14 -96.44 94.65
CA TRP A 84 17.54 -96.85 94.84
C TRP A 84 17.93 -96.95 96.33
N THR A 85 17.49 -95.99 97.13
CA THR A 85 17.86 -95.88 98.55
C THR A 85 17.29 -96.97 99.44
N LEU A 86 16.30 -97.73 98.95
CA LEU A 86 15.80 -98.94 99.62
C LEU A 86 16.87 -100.03 99.76
N TRP A 87 17.73 -100.20 98.74
CA TRP A 87 18.77 -101.22 98.74
C TRP A 87 20.17 -100.65 99.04
N TYR A 88 20.41 -99.40 98.65
CA TYR A 88 21.70 -98.74 98.82
C TYR A 88 21.51 -97.45 99.61
N PRO A 89 21.92 -97.37 100.89
CA PRO A 89 21.59 -96.25 101.79
C PRO A 89 22.41 -94.97 101.52
N ASP A 90 22.40 -94.48 100.28
CA ASP A 90 23.10 -93.28 99.84
C ASP A 90 22.24 -92.01 100.04
N TYR A 91 21.94 -91.73 101.30
CA TYR A 91 21.08 -90.60 101.70
C TYR A 91 21.69 -89.23 101.38
N ARG A 92 23.02 -89.15 101.23
CA ARG A 92 23.70 -87.89 100.86
C ARG A 92 23.37 -87.50 99.43
N VAL A 93 23.39 -88.45 98.51
CA VAL A 93 23.06 -88.21 97.10
C VAL A 93 21.56 -87.94 96.94
N ASP A 94 20.69 -88.70 97.61
CA ASP A 94 19.23 -88.44 97.60
C ASP A 94 18.89 -87.03 98.12
N GLY A 95 19.46 -86.63 99.26
CA GLY A 95 19.30 -85.29 99.81
C GLY A 95 19.83 -84.19 98.89
N GLY A 96 20.96 -84.43 98.23
CA GLY A 96 21.52 -83.51 97.23
C GLY A 96 20.60 -83.30 96.03
N ILE A 97 20.02 -84.37 95.49
CA ILE A 97 19.07 -84.31 94.36
C ILE A 97 17.79 -83.60 94.78
N LYS A 98 17.29 -83.83 96.00
CA LYS A 98 16.15 -83.08 96.55
C LYS A 98 16.44 -81.58 96.68
N ALA A 99 17.65 -81.20 97.10
CA ALA A 99 18.05 -79.79 97.17
C ALA A 99 18.13 -79.12 95.78
N VAL A 100 18.71 -79.80 94.79
CA VAL A 100 18.74 -79.31 93.39
C VAL A 100 17.33 -79.18 92.84
N THR A 101 16.47 -80.17 93.09
CA THR A 101 15.07 -80.15 92.66
C THR A 101 14.35 -78.94 93.26
N ALA A 102 14.53 -78.66 94.55
CA ALA A 102 13.93 -77.49 95.20
C ALA A 102 14.38 -76.15 94.57
N LEU A 103 15.65 -76.01 94.23
CA LEU A 103 16.17 -74.82 93.53
C LEU A 103 15.53 -74.65 92.15
N LEU A 104 15.40 -75.75 91.37
CA LEU A 104 14.74 -75.73 90.06
C LEU A 104 13.25 -75.40 90.18
N SER A 105 12.54 -75.91 91.19
CA SER A 105 11.12 -75.59 91.46
C SER A 105 10.91 -74.10 91.71
N ILE A 106 11.73 -73.50 92.59
CA ILE A 106 11.64 -72.08 92.92
C ILE A 106 11.96 -71.23 91.69
N GLY A 107 13.03 -71.57 90.98
CA GLY A 107 13.39 -70.90 89.73
C GLY A 107 12.26 -70.94 88.70
N THR A 108 11.59 -72.08 88.57
CA THR A 108 10.44 -72.28 87.67
C THR A 108 9.23 -71.47 88.08
N GLY A 109 8.89 -71.47 89.37
CA GLY A 109 7.80 -70.64 89.89
C GLY A 109 8.02 -69.15 89.63
N VAL A 110 9.24 -68.64 89.88
CA VAL A 110 9.58 -67.23 89.63
C VAL A 110 9.53 -66.88 88.15
N ALA A 111 10.06 -67.74 87.28
CA ALA A 111 10.07 -67.50 85.84
C ALA A 111 8.64 -67.44 85.26
N ILE A 112 7.76 -68.35 85.66
CA ILE A 112 6.36 -68.37 85.22
C ILE A 112 5.65 -67.08 85.65
N TRP A 113 5.80 -66.66 86.91
CA TRP A 113 5.14 -65.45 87.41
C TRP A 113 5.61 -64.17 86.71
N LYS A 114 6.90 -64.10 86.35
CA LYS A 114 7.45 -62.96 85.59
C LYS A 114 6.89 -62.84 84.18
N VAL A 115 6.62 -63.96 83.51
CA VAL A 115 6.17 -63.96 82.11
C VAL A 115 4.65 -63.89 81.96
N MET A 116 3.90 -64.30 82.99
CA MET A 116 2.43 -64.21 83.04
C MET A 116 1.84 -62.86 82.56
N PRO A 117 2.30 -61.68 83.02
CA PRO A 117 1.75 -60.40 82.55
C PRO A 117 1.99 -60.16 81.05
N LEU A 118 3.11 -60.65 80.51
CA LEU A 118 3.44 -60.48 79.09
C LEU A 118 2.64 -61.46 78.21
N ALA A 119 2.38 -62.67 78.71
CA ALA A 119 1.53 -63.65 78.03
C ALA A 119 0.07 -63.18 77.90
N LEU A 120 -0.45 -62.49 78.92
CA LEU A 120 -1.81 -61.92 78.90
C LEU A 120 -1.95 -60.68 78.01
N ALA A 121 -0.84 -60.02 77.65
CA ALA A 121 -0.84 -58.83 76.80
C ALA A 121 -0.87 -59.14 75.29
N LEU A 122 -0.68 -60.41 74.89
CA LEU A 122 -0.75 -60.82 73.49
C LEU A 122 -2.20 -60.71 72.98
N PRO A 123 -2.44 -60.03 71.85
CA PRO A 123 -3.78 -59.82 71.32
C PRO A 123 -4.44 -61.14 70.94
N SER A 124 -5.73 -61.25 71.26
CA SER A 124 -6.55 -62.39 70.84
C SER A 124 -6.77 -62.38 69.32
N THR A 125 -7.00 -63.55 68.73
CA THR A 125 -7.28 -63.70 67.29
C THR A 125 -8.45 -62.82 66.84
N ALA A 126 -9.50 -62.69 67.66
CA ALA A 126 -10.65 -61.83 67.39
C ALA A 126 -10.31 -60.32 67.35
N GLN A 127 -9.33 -59.86 68.13
CA GLN A 127 -8.86 -58.47 68.07
C GLN A 127 -8.08 -58.21 66.77
N LEU A 128 -7.32 -59.20 66.31
CA LEU A 128 -6.57 -59.12 65.05
C LEU A 128 -7.50 -59.05 63.84
N GLU A 129 -8.57 -59.86 63.83
CA GLU A 129 -9.57 -59.86 62.76
C GLU A 129 -10.32 -58.53 62.65
N ARG A 130 -10.70 -57.91 63.77
CA ARG A 130 -11.32 -56.58 63.78
C ARG A 130 -10.38 -55.50 63.24
N ALA A 131 -9.10 -55.54 63.61
CA ALA A 131 -8.11 -54.60 63.08
C ALA A 131 -7.95 -54.73 61.56
N ASN A 132 -7.92 -55.97 61.05
CA ASN A 132 -7.86 -56.23 59.61
C ASN A 132 -9.12 -55.74 58.86
N GLN A 133 -10.31 -55.89 59.44
CA GLN A 133 -11.56 -55.38 58.85
C GLN A 133 -11.57 -53.85 58.72
N LEU A 134 -11.19 -53.14 59.80
CA LEU A 134 -11.11 -51.68 59.79
C LEU A 134 -10.10 -51.16 58.76
N LEU A 135 -8.93 -51.81 58.67
CA LEU A 135 -7.92 -51.46 57.65
C LEU A 135 -8.44 -51.70 56.23
N GLY A 136 -9.21 -52.76 56.00
CA GLY A 136 -9.84 -53.04 54.70
C GLY A 136 -10.82 -51.95 54.27
N GLU A 137 -11.61 -51.43 55.20
CA GLU A 137 -12.54 -50.32 54.95
C GLU A 137 -11.80 -49.01 54.62
N GLU A 138 -10.75 -48.67 55.37
CA GLU A 138 -9.94 -47.47 55.13
C GLU A 138 -9.24 -47.52 53.76
N ILE A 139 -8.66 -48.68 53.39
CA ILE A 139 -8.05 -48.89 52.08
C ILE A 139 -9.09 -48.70 50.97
N GLY A 140 -10.31 -49.25 51.14
CA GLY A 140 -11.39 -49.09 50.17
C GLY A 140 -11.86 -47.65 49.99
N GLN A 141 -11.86 -46.84 51.06
CA GLN A 141 -12.15 -45.41 50.96
C GLN A 141 -11.05 -44.65 50.22
N ARG A 142 -9.77 -44.89 50.55
CA ARG A 142 -8.65 -44.24 49.85
C ARG A 142 -8.64 -44.55 48.36
N GLN A 143 -8.87 -45.81 47.97
CA GLN A 143 -8.89 -46.20 46.56
C GLN A 143 -10.00 -45.48 45.77
N ARG A 144 -11.18 -45.29 46.37
CA ARG A 144 -12.27 -44.52 45.75
C ARG A 144 -11.92 -43.04 45.60
N ALA A 145 -11.31 -42.43 46.62
CA ALA A 145 -10.86 -41.04 46.54
C ALA A 145 -9.76 -40.84 45.48
N GLU A 146 -8.80 -41.77 45.39
CA GLU A 146 -7.75 -41.74 44.37
C GLU A 146 -8.32 -41.92 42.94
N ALA A 147 -9.30 -42.79 42.76
CA ALA A 147 -9.97 -42.98 41.48
C ALA A 147 -10.73 -41.72 41.03
N ALA A 148 -11.51 -41.11 41.93
CA ALA A 148 -12.23 -39.87 41.65
C ALA A 148 -11.27 -38.71 41.32
N LEU A 149 -10.13 -38.62 42.03
CA LEU A 149 -9.11 -37.61 41.76
C LEU A 149 -8.45 -37.82 40.39
N ARG A 150 -8.16 -39.07 40.01
CA ARG A 150 -7.62 -39.39 38.67
C ARG A 150 -8.59 -39.00 37.57
N GLU A 151 -9.87 -39.28 37.75
CA GLU A 151 -10.92 -38.92 36.78
C GLU A 151 -11.06 -37.40 36.64
N ALA A 152 -11.13 -36.68 37.75
CA ALA A 152 -11.18 -35.21 37.75
C ALA A 152 -9.93 -34.57 37.12
N ASN A 153 -8.74 -35.12 37.39
CA ASN A 153 -7.50 -34.66 36.76
C ASN A 153 -7.49 -34.91 35.25
N ALA A 154 -7.93 -36.08 34.79
CA ALA A 154 -8.02 -36.39 33.36
C ALA A 154 -9.00 -35.43 32.66
N GLU A 155 -10.15 -35.14 33.28
CA GLU A 155 -11.11 -34.17 32.76
C GLU A 155 -10.52 -32.75 32.71
N LEU A 156 -9.81 -32.33 33.76
CA LEU A 156 -9.15 -31.03 33.80
C LEU A 156 -8.06 -30.91 32.73
N GLU A 157 -7.23 -31.93 32.56
CA GLU A 157 -6.21 -31.99 31.50
C GLU A 157 -6.85 -31.86 30.12
N GLN A 158 -7.98 -32.52 29.88
CA GLN A 158 -8.70 -32.43 28.63
C GLN A 158 -9.28 -31.01 28.40
N ARG A 159 -9.87 -30.38 29.42
CA ARG A 159 -10.36 -29.00 29.34
C ARG A 159 -9.22 -28.00 29.12
N VAL A 160 -8.09 -28.17 29.81
CA VAL A 160 -6.91 -27.31 29.64
C VAL A 160 -6.35 -27.47 28.23
N ALA A 161 -6.22 -28.70 27.73
CA ALA A 161 -5.76 -28.96 26.37
C ALA A 161 -6.68 -28.31 25.32
N ALA A 162 -8.01 -28.50 25.44
CA ALA A 162 -8.98 -27.88 24.55
C ALA A 162 -8.90 -26.35 24.60
N ARG A 163 -8.87 -25.76 25.80
CA ARG A 163 -8.79 -24.30 25.95
C ARG A 163 -7.47 -23.72 25.44
N THR A 164 -6.38 -24.45 25.59
CA THR A 164 -5.06 -24.03 25.09
C THR A 164 -5.04 -24.02 23.56
N ALA A 165 -5.66 -25.03 22.92
CA ALA A 165 -5.82 -25.06 21.47
C ALA A 165 -6.66 -23.87 20.95
N ASP A 166 -7.81 -23.59 21.57
CA ASP A 166 -8.66 -22.45 21.22
C ASP A 166 -7.90 -21.10 21.30
N LEU A 167 -7.12 -20.92 22.37
CA LEU A 167 -6.33 -19.70 22.58
C LEU A 167 -5.20 -19.56 21.55
N GLN A 168 -4.55 -20.67 21.18
CA GLN A 168 -3.53 -20.68 20.13
C GLN A 168 -4.11 -20.26 18.79
N ASP A 169 -5.28 -20.79 18.43
CA ASP A 169 -5.98 -20.44 17.20
C ASP A 169 -6.36 -18.94 17.17
N GLU A 170 -6.86 -18.39 18.28
CA GLU A 170 -7.20 -16.97 18.37
C GLU A 170 -5.95 -16.07 18.29
N VAL A 171 -4.83 -16.46 18.90
CA VAL A 171 -3.55 -15.74 18.78
C VAL A 171 -3.04 -15.75 17.34
N VAL A 172 -3.11 -16.89 16.64
CA VAL A 172 -2.73 -16.98 15.23
C VAL A 172 -3.64 -16.10 14.37
N ARG A 173 -4.96 -16.12 14.62
CA ARG A 173 -5.93 -15.30 13.89
C ARG A 173 -5.68 -13.80 14.08
N ARG A 174 -5.43 -13.36 15.32
CA ARG A 174 -5.06 -11.95 15.61
C ARG A 174 -3.78 -11.55 14.91
N ARG A 175 -2.74 -12.39 14.98
CA ARG A 175 -1.45 -12.12 14.30
C ARG A 175 -1.63 -12.00 12.79
N ASN A 176 -2.40 -12.88 12.17
CA ASN A 176 -2.69 -12.80 10.73
C ASN A 176 -3.48 -11.54 10.37
N THR A 177 -4.45 -11.14 11.20
CA THR A 177 -5.23 -9.91 10.99
C THR A 177 -4.35 -8.66 11.11
N GLU A 178 -3.53 -8.58 12.16
CA GLU A 178 -2.56 -7.48 12.33
C GLU A 178 -1.52 -7.45 11.21
N ALA A 179 -0.99 -8.60 10.79
CA ALA A 179 -0.04 -8.68 9.69
C ALA A 179 -0.67 -8.22 8.36
N THR A 180 -1.92 -8.62 8.10
CA THR A 180 -2.67 -8.19 6.90
C THR A 180 -2.93 -6.68 6.93
N LEU A 181 -3.31 -6.13 8.09
CA LEU A 181 -3.53 -4.70 8.26
C LEU A 181 -2.23 -3.92 8.06
N ARG A 182 -1.14 -4.31 8.73
CA ARG A 182 0.19 -3.69 8.56
C ARG A 182 0.65 -3.74 7.11
N ALA A 183 0.54 -4.89 6.45
CA ALA A 183 0.87 -5.01 5.03
C ALA A 183 0.02 -4.10 4.13
N SER A 184 -1.25 -3.89 4.48
CA SER A 184 -2.12 -2.95 3.77
C SER A 184 -1.73 -1.49 4.02
N GLU A 185 -1.42 -1.11 5.26
CA GLU A 185 -0.95 0.24 5.62
C GLU A 185 0.40 0.57 4.98
N GLU A 186 1.34 -0.37 4.98
CA GLU A 186 2.64 -0.23 4.32
C GLU A 186 2.46 -0.07 2.81
N ARG A 187 1.63 -0.91 2.17
CA ARG A 187 1.31 -0.76 0.74
C ARG A 187 0.71 0.62 0.45
N TRP A 188 -0.25 1.08 1.25
CA TRP A 188 -0.84 2.41 1.08
C TRP A 188 0.20 3.52 1.23
N ARG A 189 1.03 3.46 2.28
CA ARG A 189 2.09 4.45 2.51
C ARG A 189 3.11 4.46 1.38
N SER A 190 3.53 3.30 0.89
CA SER A 190 4.44 3.20 -0.25
C SER A 190 3.83 3.80 -1.52
N MET A 191 2.57 3.51 -1.84
CA MET A 191 1.88 4.11 -3.00
C MET A 191 1.72 5.63 -2.85
N PHE A 192 1.40 6.10 -1.64
CA PHE A 192 1.25 7.51 -1.33
C PHE A 192 2.59 8.27 -1.51
N GLU A 193 3.68 7.77 -0.92
CA GLU A 193 5.00 8.42 -0.97
C GLU A 193 5.71 8.28 -2.32
N ALA A 194 5.61 7.12 -2.99
CA ALA A 194 6.29 6.88 -4.27
C ALA A 194 5.58 7.49 -5.48
N SER A 195 4.38 8.08 -5.29
CA SER A 195 3.64 8.72 -6.37
C SER A 195 4.40 9.92 -6.94
N ALA A 196 4.46 10.03 -8.27
CA ALA A 196 5.10 11.17 -8.94
C ALA A 196 4.26 12.46 -8.87
N VAL A 197 2.96 12.33 -8.62
CA VAL A 197 2.06 13.47 -8.40
C VAL A 197 2.01 13.82 -6.91
N GLY A 198 1.81 15.10 -6.62
CA GLY A 198 1.54 15.55 -5.27
C GLY A 198 0.20 14.98 -4.78
N ILE A 199 0.18 14.37 -3.60
CA ILE A 199 -1.04 13.90 -2.95
C ILE A 199 -1.12 14.58 -1.60
N ALA A 200 -2.29 15.17 -1.32
CA ALA A 200 -2.61 15.76 -0.04
C ALA A 200 -3.95 15.25 0.47
N VAL A 201 -4.11 15.21 1.79
CA VAL A 201 -5.40 15.02 2.45
C VAL A 201 -5.60 16.21 3.37
N LEU A 202 -6.73 16.89 3.22
CA LEU A 202 -7.13 17.98 4.12
C LEU A 202 -7.94 17.46 5.30
N ASP A 203 -7.71 18.06 6.47
CA ASP A 203 -8.57 17.89 7.65
C ASP A 203 -9.86 18.73 7.54
N GLN A 204 -10.66 18.74 8.61
CA GLN A 204 -11.91 19.50 8.69
C GLN A 204 -11.68 21.02 8.82
N GLN A 205 -10.46 21.46 9.11
CA GLN A 205 -10.05 22.86 9.20
C GLN A 205 -9.35 23.35 7.92
N HIS A 206 -9.29 22.51 6.88
CA HIS A 206 -8.66 22.75 5.59
C HIS A 206 -7.14 22.88 5.66
N HIS A 207 -6.51 22.33 6.70
CA HIS A 207 -5.06 22.17 6.77
C HIS A 207 -4.63 20.82 6.20
N PHE A 208 -3.38 20.72 5.78
CA PHE A 208 -2.84 19.47 5.27
C PHE A 208 -2.61 18.46 6.40
N ALA A 209 -3.51 17.48 6.53
CA ALA A 209 -3.38 16.36 7.46
C ALA A 209 -2.29 15.37 7.03
N ALA A 210 -2.14 15.17 5.71
CA ALA A 210 -1.10 14.32 5.14
C ALA A 210 -0.67 14.86 3.78
N THR A 211 0.62 14.79 3.48
CA THR A 211 1.19 15.16 2.17
C THR A 211 2.33 14.22 1.82
N ASN A 212 2.37 13.75 0.58
CA ASN A 212 3.46 12.90 0.13
C ASN A 212 4.74 13.69 -0.22
N GLU A 213 5.85 12.98 -0.37
CA GLU A 213 7.16 13.56 -0.71
C GLU A 213 7.14 14.37 -2.01
N ALA A 214 6.35 13.95 -3.02
CA ALA A 214 6.25 14.66 -4.29
C ALA A 214 5.65 16.06 -4.13
N LEU A 215 4.58 16.23 -3.36
CA LEU A 215 4.01 17.54 -3.09
C LEU A 215 5.00 18.42 -2.31
N GLN A 216 5.65 17.87 -1.28
CA GLN A 216 6.64 18.57 -0.46
C GLN A 216 7.77 19.13 -1.33
N LYS A 217 8.33 18.33 -2.24
CA LYS A 217 9.36 18.77 -3.21
C LYS A 217 8.83 19.81 -4.20
N MET A 218 7.60 19.62 -4.70
CA MET A 218 6.95 20.52 -5.64
C MET A 218 6.81 21.93 -5.05
N VAL A 219 6.29 22.07 -3.83
CA VAL A 219 6.09 23.39 -3.20
C VAL A 219 7.28 23.89 -2.39
N GLY A 220 8.22 23.01 -2.03
CA GLY A 220 9.45 23.33 -1.31
C GLY A 220 9.30 23.45 0.22
N TYR A 221 8.22 22.93 0.78
CA TYR A 221 7.96 22.88 2.23
C TYR A 221 8.21 21.48 2.76
N SER A 222 8.69 21.36 4.00
CA SER A 222 8.81 20.06 4.66
C SER A 222 7.45 19.51 5.07
N GLY A 223 7.33 18.20 5.30
CA GLY A 223 6.09 17.60 5.80
C GLY A 223 5.59 18.21 7.12
N GLU A 224 6.48 18.60 8.02
CA GLU A 224 6.10 19.29 9.28
C GLU A 224 5.57 20.71 9.02
N GLU A 225 6.20 21.47 8.11
CA GLU A 225 5.72 22.79 7.71
C GLU A 225 4.35 22.70 7.04
N MET A 226 4.14 21.70 6.18
CA MET A 226 2.88 21.49 5.48
C MET A 226 1.71 21.27 6.45
N GLN A 227 1.90 20.62 7.59
CA GLN A 227 0.84 20.40 8.58
C GLN A 227 0.26 21.69 9.17
N SER A 228 1.04 22.77 9.15
CA SER A 228 0.60 24.09 9.64
C SER A 228 0.03 24.98 8.53
N LEU A 229 -0.05 24.47 7.30
CA LEU A 229 -0.48 25.20 6.12
C LEU A 229 -1.77 24.61 5.56
N GLY A 230 -2.53 25.44 4.86
CA GLY A 230 -3.62 25.04 4.00
C GLY A 230 -3.34 25.35 2.52
N PRO A 231 -4.22 24.90 1.61
CA PRO A 231 -4.10 25.16 0.17
C PRO A 231 -4.02 26.66 -0.18
N LEU A 232 -4.70 27.53 0.59
CA LEU A 232 -4.72 28.97 0.34
C LEU A 232 -3.38 29.65 0.63
N ASP A 233 -2.57 29.11 1.53
CA ASP A 233 -1.26 29.69 1.89
C ASP A 233 -0.26 29.55 0.74
N ILE A 234 -0.32 28.42 0.05
CA ILE A 234 0.52 28.09 -1.10
C ILE A 234 -0.11 28.48 -2.45
N THR A 235 -1.35 28.99 -2.47
CA THR A 235 -1.98 29.48 -3.71
C THR A 235 -1.55 30.93 -3.99
N HIS A 236 -1.30 31.24 -5.26
CA HIS A 236 -1.00 32.60 -5.71
C HIS A 236 -2.15 33.57 -5.36
N GLN A 237 -1.82 34.81 -4.98
CA GLN A 237 -2.79 35.77 -4.44
C GLN A 237 -4.05 35.96 -5.33
N ASP A 238 -3.86 36.04 -6.65
CA ASP A 238 -4.95 36.26 -7.62
C ASP A 238 -5.89 35.05 -7.74
N ASP A 239 -5.41 33.85 -7.39
CA ASP A 239 -6.15 32.59 -7.56
C ASP A 239 -6.80 32.13 -6.24
N ARG A 240 -6.54 32.80 -5.11
CA ARG A 240 -7.01 32.40 -3.78
C ARG A 240 -8.54 32.34 -3.67
N GLU A 241 -9.24 33.34 -4.22
CA GLU A 241 -10.71 33.38 -4.18
C GLU A 241 -11.33 32.21 -4.95
N ALA A 242 -10.77 31.88 -6.12
CA ALA A 242 -11.20 30.74 -6.92
C ALA A 242 -10.93 29.40 -6.21
N THR A 243 -9.76 29.26 -5.58
CA THR A 243 -9.40 28.07 -4.81
C THR A 243 -10.28 27.90 -3.57
N GLN A 244 -10.61 28.99 -2.86
CA GLN A 244 -11.52 28.93 -1.72
C GLN A 244 -12.90 28.41 -2.15
N LYS A 245 -13.45 28.98 -3.22
CA LYS A 245 -14.73 28.54 -3.78
C LYS A 245 -14.70 27.07 -4.22
N LEU A 246 -13.60 26.61 -4.81
CA LEU A 246 -13.42 25.21 -5.19
C LEU A 246 -13.48 24.28 -3.96
N ILE A 247 -12.82 24.63 -2.87
CA ILE A 247 -12.85 23.84 -1.62
C ILE A 247 -14.28 23.76 -1.09
N GLU A 248 -15.00 24.88 -1.04
CA GLU A 248 -16.40 24.94 -0.60
C GLU A 248 -17.33 24.10 -1.49
N ASP A 249 -17.16 24.15 -2.81
CA ASP A 249 -17.97 23.37 -3.76
C ASP A 249 -17.73 21.86 -3.62
N VAL A 250 -16.49 21.44 -3.39
CA VAL A 250 -16.14 20.03 -3.15
C VAL A 250 -16.73 19.53 -1.83
N LEU A 251 -16.64 20.32 -0.75
CA LEU A 251 -17.25 20.00 0.55
C LEU A 251 -18.77 19.84 0.45
N ASN A 252 -19.42 20.78 -0.21
CA ASN A 252 -20.87 20.76 -0.43
C ASN A 252 -21.33 19.69 -1.43
N GLY A 253 -20.40 18.95 -2.04
CA GLY A 253 -20.71 17.90 -3.02
C GLY A 253 -21.24 18.45 -4.35
N LYS A 254 -21.04 19.74 -4.62
CA LYS A 254 -21.42 20.40 -5.89
C LYS A 254 -20.44 20.11 -7.01
N ARG A 255 -19.21 19.68 -6.67
CA ARG A 255 -18.14 19.40 -7.62
C ARG A 255 -17.37 18.14 -7.18
N GLN A 256 -17.31 17.14 -8.06
CA GLN A 256 -16.44 15.97 -7.93
C GLN A 256 -15.67 15.82 -9.25
N ASP A 257 -14.37 15.53 -9.16
CA ASP A 257 -13.51 15.12 -10.28
C ASP A 257 -13.35 16.09 -11.45
N LEU A 258 -13.55 17.40 -11.25
CA LEU A 258 -13.20 18.39 -12.26
C LEU A 258 -11.84 19.04 -11.97
N PRO A 259 -10.75 18.65 -12.67
CA PRO A 259 -9.44 19.24 -12.48
C PRO A 259 -9.47 20.74 -12.79
N THR A 260 -8.87 21.54 -11.92
CA THR A 260 -8.73 22.99 -12.11
C THR A 260 -7.24 23.34 -12.18
N GLU A 261 -6.88 24.20 -13.13
CA GLU A 261 -5.53 24.75 -13.23
C GLU A 261 -5.43 26.00 -12.36
N THR A 262 -4.44 26.06 -11.49
CA THR A 262 -4.20 27.20 -10.59
C THR A 262 -2.71 27.43 -10.43
N ARG A 263 -2.33 28.63 -9.99
CA ARG A 263 -0.94 28.96 -9.68
C ARG A 263 -0.65 28.71 -8.21
N TYR A 264 0.37 27.91 -7.93
CA TYR A 264 0.94 27.78 -6.60
C TYR A 264 2.20 28.62 -6.47
N ARG A 265 2.42 29.13 -5.27
CA ARG A 265 3.61 29.86 -4.86
C ARG A 265 4.44 28.94 -3.97
N ARG A 266 5.63 28.60 -4.45
CA ARG A 266 6.61 27.81 -3.70
C ARG A 266 7.16 28.61 -2.52
N LYS A 267 7.85 27.93 -1.60
CA LYS A 267 8.55 28.55 -0.47
C LYS A 267 9.58 29.60 -0.90
N ASP A 268 10.23 29.41 -2.06
CA ASP A 268 11.17 30.37 -2.65
C ASP A 268 10.48 31.53 -3.43
N ASN A 269 9.17 31.68 -3.26
CA ASN A 269 8.29 32.62 -3.97
C ASN A 269 8.17 32.42 -5.48
N LYS A 270 8.75 31.37 -6.07
CA LYS A 270 8.50 31.06 -7.47
C LYS A 270 7.07 30.60 -7.67
N VAL A 271 6.48 31.03 -8.79
CA VAL A 271 5.15 30.60 -9.19
C VAL A 271 5.28 29.38 -10.08
N ILE A 272 4.52 28.34 -9.75
CA ILE A 272 4.36 27.13 -10.55
C ILE A 272 2.89 26.98 -10.94
N TRP A 273 2.65 26.42 -12.12
CA TRP A 273 1.30 26.04 -12.53
C TRP A 273 1.02 24.63 -12.08
N VAL A 274 -0.11 24.43 -11.41
CA VAL A 274 -0.54 23.11 -10.98
C VAL A 274 -1.94 22.80 -11.48
N ARG A 275 -2.19 21.53 -11.74
CA ARG A 275 -3.51 20.97 -11.98
C ARG A 275 -3.96 20.23 -10.73
N VAL A 276 -5.06 20.70 -10.13
CA VAL A 276 -5.57 20.18 -8.86
C VAL A 276 -6.90 19.47 -9.09
N SER A 277 -6.98 18.22 -8.63
CA SER A 277 -8.22 17.44 -8.57
C SER A 277 -8.49 17.09 -7.13
N ALA A 278 -9.64 17.51 -6.59
CA ALA A 278 -10.03 17.24 -5.22
C ALA A 278 -11.39 16.54 -5.19
N ALA A 279 -11.53 15.59 -4.27
CA ALA A 279 -12.75 14.81 -4.11
C ALA A 279 -13.14 14.73 -2.63
N ARG A 280 -14.42 14.44 -2.38
CA ARG A 280 -14.96 14.27 -1.04
C ARG A 280 -14.84 12.81 -0.60
N ALA A 281 -13.99 12.51 0.40
CA ALA A 281 -13.90 11.17 0.97
C ALA A 281 -14.86 11.01 2.15
N LEU A 282 -15.78 10.05 2.05
CA LEU A 282 -16.75 9.70 3.10
C LEU A 282 -16.36 8.36 3.73
N ASN A 283 -16.54 8.25 5.04
CA ASN A 283 -16.38 6.96 5.73
C ASN A 283 -17.65 6.09 5.60
N SER A 284 -17.62 4.89 6.16
CA SER A 284 -18.74 3.93 6.16
C SER A 284 -20.02 4.46 6.83
N SER A 285 -19.93 5.48 7.69
CA SER A 285 -21.08 6.16 8.31
C SER A 285 -21.50 7.43 7.57
N SER A 286 -21.04 7.65 6.33
CA SER A 286 -21.32 8.86 5.51
C SER A 286 -20.87 10.19 6.12
N SER A 287 -19.96 10.16 7.11
CA SER A 287 -19.32 11.36 7.63
C SER A 287 -18.02 11.65 6.89
N LEU A 288 -17.68 12.94 6.78
CA LEU A 288 -16.49 13.42 6.08
C LEU A 288 -15.21 12.88 6.74
N GLN A 289 -14.44 12.09 6.01
CA GLN A 289 -13.14 11.59 6.47
C GLN A 289 -12.00 12.55 6.15
N GLY A 290 -12.15 13.34 5.08
CA GLY A 290 -11.21 14.36 4.63
C GLY A 290 -11.43 14.72 3.16
N ILE A 291 -10.59 15.62 2.63
CA ILE A 291 -10.58 15.99 1.21
C ILE A 291 -9.24 15.54 0.60
N PRO A 292 -9.17 14.36 -0.03
CA PRO A 292 -8.02 14.01 -0.86
C PRO A 292 -7.93 14.94 -2.06
N ALA A 293 -6.71 15.40 -2.34
CA ALA A 293 -6.36 16.18 -3.51
C ALA A 293 -5.14 15.56 -4.20
N ILE A 294 -5.21 15.52 -5.53
CA ILE A 294 -4.10 15.18 -6.42
C ILE A 294 -3.66 16.46 -7.12
N ILE A 295 -2.37 16.75 -7.06
CA ILE A 295 -1.74 17.96 -7.55
C ILE A 295 -0.62 17.55 -8.52
N GLU A 296 -0.72 18.02 -9.75
CA GLU A 296 0.28 17.78 -10.79
C GLU A 296 0.93 19.10 -11.19
N ASP A 297 2.26 19.14 -11.24
CA ASP A 297 2.99 20.29 -11.76
C ASP A 297 2.90 20.29 -13.30
N ILE A 298 2.30 21.34 -13.84
CA ILE A 298 2.11 21.56 -15.29
C ILE A 298 2.90 22.78 -15.76
N THR A 299 3.87 23.26 -14.99
CA THR A 299 4.67 24.45 -15.31
C THR A 299 5.44 24.27 -16.61
N GLU A 300 6.07 23.12 -16.82
CA GLU A 300 6.79 22.81 -18.06
C GLU A 300 5.84 22.83 -19.27
N ARG A 301 4.67 22.17 -19.15
CA ARG A 301 3.64 22.18 -20.20
C ARG A 301 3.18 23.59 -20.54
N LYS A 302 2.89 24.43 -19.55
CA LYS A 302 2.48 25.83 -19.77
C LYS A 302 3.59 26.65 -20.41
N SER A 303 4.84 26.45 -19.98
CA SER A 303 5.99 27.16 -20.57
C SER A 303 6.22 26.75 -22.04
N ALA A 304 6.04 25.47 -22.36
CA ALA A 304 6.13 24.96 -23.72
C ALA A 304 4.99 25.49 -24.60
N GLU A 305 3.77 25.57 -24.07
CA GLU A 305 2.61 26.14 -24.78
C GLU A 305 2.85 27.61 -25.14
N VAL A 306 3.34 28.41 -24.19
CA VAL A 306 3.71 29.82 -24.42
C VAL A 306 4.84 29.92 -25.45
N ALA A 307 5.93 29.16 -25.28
CA ALA A 307 7.06 29.18 -26.21
C ALA A 307 6.67 28.76 -27.63
N TRP A 308 5.76 27.80 -27.77
CA TRP A 308 5.23 27.38 -29.07
C TRP A 308 4.43 28.50 -29.74
N HIS A 309 3.58 29.20 -28.99
CA HIS A 309 2.85 30.36 -29.49
C HIS A 309 3.81 31.48 -29.94
N ASP A 310 4.81 31.81 -29.13
CA ASP A 310 5.81 32.84 -29.46
C ASP A 310 6.62 32.47 -30.72
N ALA A 311 7.05 31.21 -30.83
CA ALA A 311 7.77 30.71 -32.00
C ALA A 311 6.90 30.74 -33.26
N ARG A 312 5.62 30.38 -33.15
CA ARG A 312 4.65 30.44 -34.26
C ARG A 312 4.46 31.88 -34.75
N ASP A 313 4.33 32.82 -33.82
CA ASP A 313 4.18 34.23 -34.16
C ASP A 313 5.46 34.79 -34.80
N ALA A 314 6.64 34.39 -34.31
CA ALA A 314 7.92 34.75 -34.92
C ALA A 314 8.06 34.23 -36.34
N LEU A 315 7.63 33.00 -36.58
CA LEU A 315 7.67 32.37 -37.89
C LEU A 315 6.73 33.08 -38.89
N SER A 316 5.52 33.42 -38.46
CA SER A 316 4.57 34.19 -39.28
C SER A 316 5.15 35.54 -39.70
N ARG A 317 5.86 36.23 -38.80
CA ARG A 317 6.56 37.49 -39.10
C ARG A 317 7.64 37.31 -40.16
N ALA A 318 8.47 36.27 -40.04
CA ALA A 318 9.54 35.99 -40.98
C ALA A 318 9.00 35.76 -42.40
N THR A 319 7.94 34.95 -42.57
CA THR A 319 7.39 34.70 -43.91
C THR A 319 6.80 35.94 -44.59
N ARG A 320 6.10 36.79 -43.83
CA ARG A 320 5.57 38.05 -44.39
C ARG A 320 6.69 38.92 -44.94
N LEU A 321 7.81 39.02 -44.20
CA LEU A 321 8.99 39.77 -44.65
C LEU A 321 9.65 39.14 -45.87
N THR A 322 9.70 37.81 -45.98
CA THR A 322 10.23 37.12 -47.17
C THR A 322 9.41 37.43 -48.42
N ILE A 323 8.07 37.31 -48.37
CA ILE A 323 7.18 37.61 -49.51
C ILE A 323 7.32 39.08 -49.94
N MET A 324 7.45 40.00 -48.97
CA MET A 324 7.71 41.41 -49.27
C MET A 324 9.10 41.63 -49.90
N GLY A 325 10.10 40.87 -49.45
CA GLY A 325 11.44 40.88 -50.01
C GLY A 325 11.45 40.53 -51.50
N GLU A 326 10.69 39.51 -51.91
CA GLU A 326 10.52 39.12 -53.32
C GLU A 326 9.89 40.24 -54.17
N LEU A 327 9.00 41.04 -53.59
CA LEU A 327 8.36 42.17 -54.27
C LEU A 327 9.17 43.48 -54.23
N SER A 328 10.39 43.50 -53.68
CA SER A 328 11.16 44.74 -53.48
C SER A 328 11.31 45.57 -54.76
N ALA A 329 11.54 44.91 -55.90
CA ALA A 329 11.66 45.56 -57.20
C ALA A 329 10.33 46.15 -57.68
N SER A 330 9.22 45.40 -57.57
CA SER A 330 7.87 45.86 -57.94
C SER A 330 7.43 47.02 -57.06
N ILE A 331 7.67 46.94 -55.74
CA ILE A 331 7.40 48.01 -54.77
C ILE A 331 8.17 49.28 -55.14
N ALA A 332 9.47 49.14 -55.42
CA ALA A 332 10.29 50.28 -55.85
C ALA A 332 9.73 50.90 -57.14
N HIS A 333 9.32 50.07 -58.11
CA HIS A 333 8.74 50.55 -59.35
C HIS A 333 7.41 51.29 -59.14
N GLU A 334 6.48 50.72 -58.36
CA GLU A 334 5.16 51.30 -58.11
C GLU A 334 5.23 52.61 -57.30
N VAL A 335 6.21 52.75 -56.40
CA VAL A 335 6.47 54.01 -55.68
C VAL A 335 7.18 55.02 -56.59
N ASN A 336 8.12 54.58 -57.42
CA ASN A 336 8.87 55.47 -58.30
C ASN A 336 8.01 56.04 -59.44
N GLN A 337 6.97 55.34 -59.90
CA GLN A 337 6.07 55.83 -60.95
C GLN A 337 5.41 57.17 -60.63
N PRO A 338 4.62 57.33 -59.54
CA PRO A 338 4.03 58.62 -59.19
C PRO A 338 5.09 59.66 -58.82
N LEU A 339 6.23 59.25 -58.23
CA LEU A 339 7.32 60.19 -57.94
C LEU A 339 7.96 60.76 -59.21
N ALA A 340 8.14 59.93 -60.25
CA ALA A 340 8.64 60.38 -61.55
C ALA A 340 7.65 61.36 -62.20
N ALA A 341 6.35 61.06 -62.17
CA ALA A 341 5.31 61.96 -62.69
C ALA A 341 5.27 63.31 -61.95
N ILE A 342 5.43 63.31 -60.61
CA ILE A 342 5.57 64.54 -59.81
C ILE A 342 6.76 65.37 -60.29
N ILE A 343 7.93 64.74 -60.50
CA ILE A 343 9.14 65.44 -60.96
C ILE A 343 8.91 66.03 -62.36
N THR A 344 8.35 65.24 -63.29
CA THR A 344 8.08 65.69 -64.67
C THR A 344 7.10 66.86 -64.70
N ASN A 345 6.00 66.79 -63.94
CA ASN A 345 5.02 67.88 -63.87
C ASN A 345 5.57 69.11 -63.15
N GLY A 346 6.46 68.94 -62.17
CA GLY A 346 7.18 70.05 -61.55
C GLY A 346 8.08 70.80 -62.55
N GLN A 347 8.82 70.06 -63.38
CA GLN A 347 9.62 70.65 -64.46
C GLN A 347 8.77 71.34 -65.53
N ALA A 348 7.58 70.79 -65.83
CA ALA A 348 6.62 71.43 -66.72
C ALA A 348 6.11 72.77 -66.14
N CYS A 349 5.79 72.80 -64.84
CA CYS A 349 5.43 74.05 -64.14
C CYS A 349 6.53 75.10 -64.28
N GLU A 350 7.80 74.75 -64.05
CA GLU A 350 8.94 75.67 -64.19
C GLU A 350 9.04 76.22 -65.62
N ARG A 351 8.80 75.38 -66.63
CA ARG A 351 8.82 75.79 -68.04
C ARG A 351 7.68 76.75 -68.39
N PHE A 352 6.45 76.45 -67.97
CA PHE A 352 5.27 77.28 -68.25
C PHE A 352 5.31 78.63 -67.53
N LEU A 353 5.89 78.67 -66.31
CA LEU A 353 6.18 79.91 -65.60
C LEU A 353 7.24 80.79 -66.30
N GLY A 354 8.13 80.18 -67.07
CA GLY A 354 9.19 80.87 -67.83
C GLY A 354 8.72 81.52 -69.14
N PHE A 355 7.49 81.27 -69.60
CA PHE A 355 6.92 81.90 -70.79
C PHE A 355 6.58 83.39 -70.55
N SER A 356 6.45 84.18 -71.62
CA SER A 356 6.11 85.60 -71.55
C SER A 356 4.95 85.93 -72.51
N PRO A 357 3.70 86.07 -71.99
CA PRO A 357 3.31 85.93 -70.58
C PRO A 357 3.34 84.46 -70.09
N PRO A 358 3.48 84.23 -68.77
CA PRO A 358 3.39 82.88 -68.19
C PRO A 358 2.03 82.22 -68.47
N ASP A 359 2.04 80.91 -68.72
CA ASP A 359 0.82 80.13 -68.91
C ASP A 359 0.34 79.57 -67.56
N LEU A 360 -0.52 80.32 -66.87
CA LEU A 360 -0.98 79.98 -65.53
C LEU A 360 -2.01 78.84 -65.49
N ASP A 361 -2.71 78.59 -66.60
CA ASP A 361 -3.70 77.50 -66.66
C ASP A 361 -2.99 76.14 -66.74
N GLU A 362 -1.97 76.02 -67.59
CA GLU A 362 -1.13 74.81 -67.67
C GLU A 362 -0.33 74.57 -66.38
N VAL A 363 0.14 75.62 -65.70
CA VAL A 363 0.77 75.50 -64.37
C VAL A 363 -0.22 74.92 -63.35
N LYS A 364 -1.47 75.41 -63.34
CA LYS A 364 -2.49 74.93 -62.40
C LYS A 364 -2.83 73.46 -62.65
N ASP A 365 -2.93 73.04 -63.90
CA ASP A 365 -3.18 71.64 -64.27
C ASP A 365 -2.02 70.73 -63.86
N ALA A 366 -0.77 71.13 -64.16
CA ALA A 366 0.42 70.39 -63.75
C ALA A 366 0.56 70.29 -62.22
N VAL A 367 0.25 71.34 -61.45
CA VAL A 367 0.18 71.28 -59.98
C VAL A 367 -0.94 70.33 -59.52
N GLY A 368 -2.08 70.32 -60.21
CA GLY A 368 -3.17 69.38 -59.96
C GLY A 368 -2.73 67.92 -60.12
N GLU A 369 -1.92 67.62 -61.13
CA GLU A 369 -1.33 66.29 -61.34
C GLU A 369 -0.32 65.94 -60.24
N ILE A 370 0.57 66.85 -59.86
CA ILE A 370 1.53 66.65 -58.76
C ILE A 370 0.81 66.24 -57.47
N VAL A 371 -0.27 66.94 -57.09
CA VAL A 371 -1.04 66.62 -55.88
C VAL A 371 -1.70 65.24 -56.00
N ARG A 372 -2.22 64.90 -57.17
CA ARG A 372 -2.86 63.61 -57.44
C ARG A 372 -1.86 62.45 -57.31
N ASP A 373 -0.68 62.58 -57.92
CA ASP A 373 0.36 61.57 -57.86
C ASP A 373 1.02 61.48 -56.48
N GLY A 374 1.17 62.59 -55.76
CA GLY A 374 1.63 62.59 -54.37
C GLY A 374 0.67 61.84 -53.43
N ARG A 375 -0.64 61.99 -53.62
CA ARG A 375 -1.66 61.19 -52.91
C ARG A 375 -1.55 59.73 -53.27
N ARG A 376 -1.41 59.40 -54.56
CA ARG A 376 -1.24 58.04 -55.05
C ARG A 376 -0.01 57.35 -54.43
N ALA A 377 1.14 58.02 -54.40
CA ALA A 377 2.36 57.51 -53.77
C ALA A 377 2.15 57.21 -52.27
N SER A 378 1.42 58.11 -51.58
CA SER A 378 1.09 57.94 -50.16
C SER A 378 0.16 56.76 -49.92
N GLU A 379 -0.80 56.51 -50.80
CA GLU A 379 -1.67 55.33 -50.73
C GLU A 379 -0.90 54.03 -50.95
N VAL A 380 0.01 53.98 -51.94
CA VAL A 380 0.90 52.83 -52.18
C VAL A 380 1.74 52.53 -50.93
N LEU A 381 2.39 53.55 -50.35
CA LEU A 381 3.16 53.41 -49.11
C LEU A 381 2.31 52.96 -47.93
N LYS A 382 1.06 53.44 -47.81
CA LYS A 382 0.14 53.03 -46.75
C LYS A 382 -0.23 51.55 -46.87
N ARG A 383 -0.47 51.06 -48.10
CA ARG A 383 -0.75 49.64 -48.37
C ARG A 383 0.44 48.76 -48.02
N ILE A 384 1.64 49.11 -48.47
CA ILE A 384 2.87 48.37 -48.15
C ILE A 384 3.09 48.32 -46.63
N ARG A 385 2.95 49.45 -45.92
CA ARG A 385 3.09 49.47 -44.46
C ARG A 385 2.04 48.65 -43.74
N ALA A 386 0.79 48.66 -44.22
CA ALA A 386 -0.29 47.87 -43.63
C ALA A 386 -0.02 46.37 -43.75
N MET A 387 0.52 45.92 -44.88
CA MET A 387 0.91 44.52 -45.10
C MET A 387 2.14 44.08 -44.26
N SER A 388 2.96 45.03 -43.79
CA SER A 388 4.17 44.78 -42.99
C SER A 388 3.93 44.82 -41.48
N LYS A 389 2.92 45.57 -41.01
CA LYS A 389 2.68 45.77 -39.58
C LYS A 389 2.17 44.51 -38.88
N ASN A 390 2.68 44.29 -37.67
CA ASN A 390 2.20 43.26 -36.74
C ASN A 390 1.10 43.84 -35.85
N THR A 391 -0.09 44.07 -36.42
CA THR A 391 -1.26 44.52 -35.65
C THR A 391 -2.18 43.32 -35.43
N ALA A 392 -2.86 43.29 -34.28
CA ALA A 392 -3.90 42.30 -34.00
C ALA A 392 -4.94 42.33 -35.16
N PRO A 393 -5.54 41.19 -35.53
CA PRO A 393 -6.44 41.15 -36.69
C PRO A 393 -7.60 42.14 -36.50
N GLU A 394 -7.66 43.17 -37.33
CA GLU A 394 -8.76 44.15 -37.30
C GLU A 394 -9.85 43.66 -38.25
N ARG A 395 -10.81 42.91 -37.70
CA ARG A 395 -11.97 42.45 -38.47
C ARG A 395 -12.90 43.63 -38.78
N GLY A 396 -13.16 43.86 -40.06
CA GLY A 396 -14.11 44.85 -40.55
C GLY A 396 -14.92 44.33 -41.73
N LEU A 397 -15.86 45.14 -42.23
CA LEU A 397 -16.57 44.82 -43.47
C LEU A 397 -15.62 44.98 -44.66
N VAL A 398 -15.34 43.88 -45.34
CA VAL A 398 -14.39 43.80 -46.45
C VAL A 398 -15.11 43.45 -47.75
N ASP A 399 -14.83 44.21 -48.80
CA ASP A 399 -15.10 43.84 -50.20
C ASP A 399 -13.93 43.00 -50.72
N VAL A 400 -14.21 41.71 -50.95
CA VAL A 400 -13.21 40.73 -51.40
C VAL A 400 -12.70 41.04 -52.81
N ASN A 401 -13.55 41.53 -53.71
CA ASN A 401 -13.12 41.89 -55.07
C ASN A 401 -12.18 43.09 -55.04
N HIS A 402 -12.49 44.07 -54.19
CA HIS A 402 -11.62 45.22 -54.01
C HIS A 402 -10.24 44.79 -53.47
N ALA A 403 -10.20 43.90 -52.47
CA ALA A 403 -8.96 43.36 -51.94
C ALA A 403 -8.14 42.59 -53.00
N ILE A 404 -8.79 41.79 -53.85
CA ILE A 404 -8.14 41.08 -54.97
C ILE A 404 -7.56 42.08 -55.98
N ALA A 405 -8.35 43.08 -56.39
CA ALA A 405 -7.93 44.06 -57.38
C ALA A 405 -6.69 44.85 -56.94
N GLU A 406 -6.57 45.17 -55.65
CA GLU A 406 -5.39 45.83 -55.10
C GLU A 406 -4.14 44.95 -55.16
N VAL A 407 -4.26 43.65 -54.87
CA VAL A 407 -3.14 42.70 -54.98
C VAL A 407 -2.70 42.53 -56.43
N LEU A 408 -3.64 42.47 -57.38
CA LEU A 408 -3.33 42.42 -58.81
C LEU A 408 -2.65 43.71 -59.31
N ALA A 409 -2.99 44.86 -58.75
CA ALA A 409 -2.31 46.11 -59.05
C ALA A 409 -0.86 46.11 -58.53
N LEU A 410 -0.65 45.64 -57.29
CA LEU A 410 0.66 45.56 -56.64
C LEU A 410 1.63 44.59 -57.34
N THR A 411 1.11 43.48 -57.87
CA THR A 411 1.90 42.44 -58.56
C THR A 411 2.04 42.69 -60.07
N ARG A 412 1.50 43.80 -60.59
CA ARG A 412 1.42 44.06 -62.03
C ARG A 412 2.78 44.05 -62.73
N ASP A 413 3.80 44.65 -62.13
CA ASP A 413 5.14 44.69 -62.71
C ASP A 413 5.76 43.30 -62.78
N GLU A 414 5.60 42.49 -61.73
CA GLU A 414 6.09 41.11 -61.69
C GLU A 414 5.40 40.22 -62.74
N LEU A 415 4.08 40.37 -62.86
CA LEU A 415 3.29 39.71 -63.91
C LEU A 415 3.78 40.10 -65.31
N GLN A 416 4.08 41.38 -65.56
CA GLN A 416 4.61 41.86 -66.84
C GLN A 416 6.03 41.35 -67.10
N ARG A 417 6.91 41.42 -66.10
CA ARG A 417 8.30 40.94 -66.14
C ARG A 417 8.37 39.46 -66.51
N HIS A 418 7.47 38.66 -65.95
CA HIS A 418 7.36 37.23 -66.23
C HIS A 418 6.46 36.89 -67.43
N ARG A 419 5.93 37.91 -68.15
CA ARG A 419 5.07 37.78 -69.33
C ARG A 419 3.83 36.90 -69.06
N VAL A 420 3.23 37.08 -67.89
CA VAL A 420 2.00 36.41 -67.46
C VAL A 420 0.81 37.32 -67.78
N ALA A 421 -0.12 36.83 -68.60
CA ALA A 421 -1.39 37.51 -68.85
C ALA A 421 -2.35 37.24 -67.68
N VAL A 422 -3.02 38.29 -67.17
CA VAL A 422 -4.01 38.16 -66.09
C VAL A 422 -5.43 38.20 -66.66
N GLN A 423 -6.24 37.23 -66.27
CA GLN A 423 -7.68 37.19 -66.54
C GLN A 423 -8.44 37.28 -65.21
N ALA A 424 -9.09 38.42 -64.95
CA ALA A 424 -9.89 38.63 -63.76
C ALA A 424 -11.38 38.44 -64.08
N ASP A 425 -11.97 37.35 -63.58
CA ASP A 425 -13.39 36.98 -63.72
C ASP A 425 -14.08 37.18 -62.36
N LEU A 426 -14.25 38.43 -61.98
CA LEU A 426 -14.78 38.81 -60.66
C LEU A 426 -16.28 39.08 -60.74
N ARG A 427 -17.08 38.37 -59.96
CA ARG A 427 -18.54 38.59 -59.90
C ARG A 427 -18.84 40.01 -59.41
N SER A 428 -19.60 40.78 -60.19
CA SER A 428 -19.83 42.22 -59.98
C SER A 428 -20.52 42.63 -58.67
N LYS A 429 -21.27 41.71 -58.02
CA LYS A 429 -21.96 41.95 -56.75
C LYS A 429 -21.70 40.81 -55.77
N LEU A 430 -20.54 40.83 -55.12
CA LEU A 430 -20.29 40.00 -53.94
C LEU A 430 -20.71 40.76 -52.67
N PRO A 431 -21.32 40.07 -51.70
CA PRO A 431 -21.57 40.64 -50.39
C PRO A 431 -20.26 40.96 -49.65
N THR A 432 -20.28 41.96 -48.77
CA THR A 432 -19.17 42.23 -47.86
C THR A 432 -19.17 41.24 -46.70
N ILE A 433 -17.97 40.91 -46.21
CA ILE A 433 -17.80 39.95 -45.10
C ILE A 433 -17.04 40.57 -43.94
N MET A 434 -17.25 40.03 -42.74
CA MET A 434 -16.45 40.38 -41.57
C MET A 434 -15.10 39.64 -41.63
N ALA A 435 -14.05 40.34 -42.03
CA ALA A 435 -12.73 39.75 -42.23
C ALA A 435 -11.61 40.74 -41.95
N ASP A 436 -10.38 40.24 -41.79
CA ASP A 436 -9.18 41.05 -41.83
C ASP A 436 -8.74 41.22 -43.28
N ARG A 437 -8.85 42.45 -43.78
CA ARG A 437 -8.50 42.80 -45.17
C ARG A 437 -7.05 42.47 -45.52
N VAL A 438 -6.11 42.76 -44.62
CA VAL A 438 -4.68 42.59 -44.86
C VAL A 438 -4.33 41.11 -44.95
N GLN A 439 -4.91 40.29 -44.07
CA GLN A 439 -4.73 38.84 -44.10
C GLN A 439 -5.28 38.22 -45.40
N LEU A 440 -6.45 38.67 -45.87
CA LEU A 440 -6.98 38.21 -47.16
C LEU A 440 -6.09 38.62 -48.33
N GLN A 441 -5.56 39.85 -48.33
CA GLN A 441 -4.59 40.30 -49.33
C GLN A 441 -3.31 39.45 -49.31
N GLN A 442 -2.84 39.04 -48.13
CA GLN A 442 -1.67 38.17 -47.99
C GLN A 442 -1.91 36.79 -48.63
N VAL A 443 -3.09 36.19 -48.43
CA VAL A 443 -3.46 34.92 -49.06
C VAL A 443 -3.46 35.07 -50.58
N VAL A 444 -4.17 36.08 -51.10
CA VAL A 444 -4.26 36.31 -52.55
C VAL A 444 -2.88 36.58 -53.13
N LEU A 445 -2.05 37.37 -52.46
CA LEU A 445 -0.69 37.67 -52.91
C LEU A 445 0.17 36.41 -52.99
N ASN A 446 0.15 35.58 -51.95
CA ASN A 446 0.90 34.32 -51.93
C ASN A 446 0.46 33.38 -53.06
N LEU A 447 -0.84 33.28 -53.33
CA LEU A 447 -1.35 32.45 -54.44
C LEU A 447 -0.94 33.01 -55.81
N VAL A 448 -1.00 34.33 -56.00
CA VAL A 448 -0.57 34.99 -57.24
C VAL A 448 0.92 34.76 -57.49
N MET A 449 1.78 34.98 -56.49
CA MET A 449 3.22 34.75 -56.61
C MET A 449 3.56 33.29 -56.88
N ASN A 450 2.88 32.35 -56.21
CA ASN A 450 3.05 30.93 -56.49
C ASN A 450 2.67 30.56 -57.92
N GLY A 451 1.61 31.17 -58.47
CA GLY A 451 1.22 31.01 -59.87
C GLY A 451 2.28 31.56 -60.84
N ILE A 452 2.81 32.76 -60.59
CA ILE A 452 3.90 33.35 -61.40
C ILE A 452 5.13 32.44 -61.43
N ASP A 453 5.55 31.96 -60.26
CA ASP A 453 6.69 31.05 -60.14
C ASP A 453 6.48 29.74 -60.89
N ALA A 454 5.29 29.14 -60.76
CA ALA A 454 4.93 27.88 -61.44
C ALA A 454 4.96 28.02 -62.97
N MET A 455 4.82 29.23 -63.49
CA MET A 455 4.87 29.57 -64.91
C MET A 455 6.25 30.02 -65.40
N ARG A 456 7.23 30.24 -64.50
CA ARG A 456 8.54 30.84 -64.87
C ARG A 456 9.30 30.02 -65.92
N ALA A 457 9.28 28.69 -65.79
CA ALA A 457 9.94 27.75 -66.70
C ALA A 457 9.09 27.32 -67.91
N VAL A 458 7.83 27.78 -67.99
CA VAL A 458 6.88 27.37 -69.04
C VAL A 458 7.15 28.14 -70.33
N THR A 459 7.44 27.44 -71.43
CA THR A 459 7.75 28.03 -72.75
C THR A 459 6.91 27.46 -73.88
N ASP A 460 6.18 26.37 -73.64
CA ASP A 460 5.41 25.59 -74.60
C ASP A 460 3.93 26.03 -74.72
N ARG A 461 3.47 26.96 -73.88
CA ARG A 461 2.09 27.45 -73.84
C ARG A 461 1.99 28.90 -73.33
N PRO A 462 0.86 29.60 -73.56
CA PRO A 462 0.62 30.92 -72.98
C PRO A 462 0.64 30.85 -71.44
N ARG A 463 1.26 31.86 -70.81
CA ARG A 463 1.28 32.01 -69.34
C ARG A 463 0.07 32.85 -68.93
N ILE A 464 -0.95 32.20 -68.36
CA ILE A 464 -2.21 32.84 -67.99
C ILE A 464 -2.47 32.61 -66.50
N LEU A 465 -2.68 33.69 -65.76
CA LEU A 465 -3.17 33.66 -64.39
C LEU A 465 -4.64 34.09 -64.37
N THR A 466 -5.53 33.18 -64.00
CA THR A 466 -6.96 33.46 -63.88
C THR A 466 -7.34 33.64 -62.42
N VAL A 467 -7.92 34.78 -62.07
CA VAL A 467 -8.49 35.02 -60.74
C VAL A 467 -10.00 35.14 -60.87
N ARG A 468 -10.73 34.19 -60.29
CA ARG A 468 -12.20 34.14 -60.32
C ARG A 468 -12.78 34.31 -58.92
N SER A 469 -13.82 35.12 -58.79
CA SER A 469 -14.61 35.22 -57.55
C SER A 469 -16.09 34.95 -57.81
N GLN A 470 -16.70 34.09 -57.01
CA GLN A 470 -18.09 33.65 -57.17
C GLN A 470 -18.75 33.33 -55.83
N LEU A 471 -20.06 33.04 -55.85
CA LEU A 471 -20.74 32.44 -54.69
C LEU A 471 -20.95 30.96 -54.99
N ASN A 472 -20.74 30.08 -54.01
CA ASN A 472 -21.14 28.68 -54.11
C ASN A 472 -22.62 28.50 -53.74
N ASP A 473 -23.12 27.27 -53.86
CA ASP A 473 -24.51 26.91 -53.54
C ASP A 473 -24.88 27.13 -52.05
N GLN A 474 -23.88 27.22 -51.17
CA GLN A 474 -24.04 27.49 -49.74
C GLN A 474 -24.02 29.00 -49.42
N GLY A 475 -23.90 29.86 -50.44
CA GLY A 475 -23.81 31.31 -50.27
C GLY A 475 -22.43 31.81 -49.84
N ASN A 476 -21.43 30.96 -49.72
CA ASN A 476 -20.06 31.37 -49.37
C ASN A 476 -19.36 32.00 -50.57
N ILE A 477 -18.50 32.98 -50.31
CA ILE A 477 -17.62 33.54 -51.34
C ILE A 477 -16.52 32.51 -51.64
N VAL A 478 -16.32 32.19 -52.91
CA VAL A 478 -15.26 31.34 -53.41
C VAL A 478 -14.34 32.17 -54.29
N VAL A 479 -13.04 32.13 -53.98
CA VAL A 479 -11.99 32.76 -54.79
C VAL A 479 -11.06 31.67 -55.31
N ASN A 480 -10.90 31.59 -56.62
CA ASN A 480 -9.99 30.68 -57.29
C ASN A 480 -8.88 31.45 -58.00
N VAL A 481 -7.64 31.05 -57.77
CA VAL A 481 -6.44 31.51 -58.47
C VAL A 481 -5.90 30.31 -59.26
N ALA A 482 -6.04 30.36 -60.58
CA ALA A 482 -5.60 29.32 -61.48
C ALA A 482 -4.41 29.79 -62.32
N ASP A 483 -3.35 29.01 -62.35
CA ASP A 483 -2.21 29.23 -63.24
C ASP A 483 -2.19 28.21 -64.38
N SER A 484 -1.45 28.53 -65.45
CA SER A 484 -1.15 27.62 -66.54
C SER A 484 0.29 27.06 -66.44
N GLY A 485 0.77 26.87 -65.22
CA GLY A 485 2.12 26.45 -64.88
C GLY A 485 2.41 24.96 -65.04
N VAL A 486 3.45 24.49 -64.35
CA VAL A 486 3.85 23.07 -64.31
C VAL A 486 2.83 22.16 -63.61
N GLY A 487 1.92 22.74 -62.82
CA GLY A 487 0.86 22.05 -62.10
C GLY A 487 1.29 21.39 -60.79
N LEU A 488 0.37 20.62 -60.20
CA LEU A 488 0.58 19.92 -58.93
C LEU A 488 0.98 18.47 -59.18
N ASP A 489 2.01 18.01 -58.47
CA ASP A 489 2.34 16.60 -58.38
C ASP A 489 1.26 15.86 -57.55
N PRO A 490 0.56 14.85 -58.14
CA PRO A 490 -0.47 14.10 -57.43
C PRO A 490 0.01 13.44 -56.14
N ALA A 491 1.28 13.06 -56.05
CA ALA A 491 1.85 12.42 -54.85
C ALA A 491 2.00 13.39 -53.67
N ASN A 492 1.99 14.69 -53.92
CA ASN A 492 2.28 15.73 -52.94
C ASN A 492 1.06 16.61 -52.62
N ARG A 493 -0.10 16.34 -53.23
CA ARG A 493 -1.30 17.20 -53.16
C ARG A 493 -1.76 17.52 -51.74
N ASP A 494 -1.72 16.55 -50.83
CA ASP A 494 -2.16 16.74 -49.45
C ASP A 494 -1.09 17.40 -48.57
N ARG A 495 0.18 17.31 -48.98
CA ARG A 495 1.34 17.81 -48.23
C ARG A 495 1.67 19.26 -48.52
N ILE A 496 1.15 19.86 -49.60
CA ILE A 496 1.44 21.25 -49.99
C ILE A 496 1.01 22.29 -48.94
N PHE A 497 0.13 21.92 -48.00
CA PHE A 497 -0.31 22.77 -46.89
C PHE A 497 0.45 22.49 -45.59
N GLU A 498 1.32 21.47 -45.56
CA GLU A 498 2.19 21.19 -44.40
C GLU A 498 3.25 22.29 -44.26
N SER A 499 3.50 22.73 -43.03
CA SER A 499 4.58 23.69 -42.74
C SER A 499 5.93 23.11 -43.17
N PHE A 500 6.76 23.94 -43.83
CA PHE A 500 8.09 23.60 -44.34
C PHE A 500 8.11 22.65 -45.55
N PHE A 501 6.95 22.25 -46.07
CA PHE A 501 6.90 21.47 -47.30
C PHE A 501 7.06 22.39 -48.52
N THR A 502 8.05 22.10 -49.36
CA THR A 502 8.36 22.87 -50.58
C THR A 502 8.99 21.98 -51.63
N THR A 503 8.63 22.18 -52.89
CA THR A 503 9.29 21.56 -54.04
C THR A 503 10.30 22.50 -54.71
N LYS A 504 10.41 23.75 -54.21
CA LYS A 504 11.28 24.79 -54.77
C LYS A 504 12.63 24.83 -54.01
N PRO A 505 13.80 24.89 -54.69
CA PRO A 505 15.12 24.90 -54.05
C PRO A 505 15.34 26.06 -53.05
N GLU A 506 14.74 27.22 -53.31
CA GLU A 506 14.83 28.42 -52.45
C GLU A 506 13.52 28.71 -51.68
N GLY A 507 12.50 27.87 -51.83
CA GLY A 507 11.19 28.11 -51.21
C GLY A 507 11.16 27.62 -49.77
N MET A 508 10.72 28.46 -48.83
CA MET A 508 10.66 28.11 -47.40
C MET A 508 9.53 27.12 -47.05
N GLY A 509 8.56 26.90 -47.94
CA GLY A 509 7.44 25.98 -47.70
C GLY A 509 6.43 26.45 -46.64
N MET A 510 6.36 27.75 -46.36
CA MET A 510 5.49 28.30 -45.31
C MET A 510 4.32 29.14 -45.83
N GLY A 511 4.38 29.60 -47.09
CA GLY A 511 3.38 30.49 -47.66
C GLY A 511 1.97 29.88 -47.70
N LEU A 512 1.84 28.64 -48.18
CA LEU A 512 0.55 27.94 -48.25
C LEU A 512 0.04 27.49 -46.88
N ALA A 513 0.91 27.07 -45.96
CA ALA A 513 0.53 26.74 -44.57
C ALA A 513 -0.04 27.95 -43.81
N ILE A 514 0.59 29.13 -43.98
CA ILE A 514 0.08 30.39 -43.41
C ILE A 514 -1.22 30.80 -44.10
N SER A 515 -1.31 30.65 -45.42
CA SER A 515 -2.54 30.91 -46.15
C SER A 515 -3.69 30.05 -45.64
N ASN A 516 -3.44 28.76 -45.38
CA ASN A 516 -4.43 27.85 -44.81
C ASN A 516 -4.87 28.31 -43.41
N THR A 517 -3.92 28.64 -42.53
CA THR A 517 -4.21 29.14 -41.17
C THR A 517 -5.03 30.42 -41.17
N ILE A 518 -4.72 31.36 -42.08
CA ILE A 518 -5.47 32.61 -42.24
C ILE A 518 -6.91 32.31 -42.65
N ILE A 519 -7.10 31.44 -43.64
CA ILE A 519 -8.43 31.09 -44.14
C ILE A 519 -9.25 30.34 -43.07
N GLU A 520 -8.63 29.42 -42.32
CA GLU A 520 -9.27 28.73 -41.19
C GLU A 520 -9.68 29.71 -40.07
N ALA A 521 -8.84 30.71 -39.76
CA ALA A 521 -9.20 31.77 -38.81
C ALA A 521 -10.41 32.59 -39.27
N HIS A 522 -10.68 32.66 -40.58
CA HIS A 522 -11.86 33.25 -41.18
C HIS A 522 -13.03 32.26 -41.37
N HIS A 523 -12.95 31.08 -40.75
CA HIS A 523 -13.94 29.99 -40.86
C HIS A 523 -14.12 29.46 -42.29
N GLY A 524 -13.11 29.67 -43.14
CA GLY A 524 -13.05 29.19 -44.51
C GLY A 524 -12.27 27.89 -44.64
N ARG A 525 -12.11 27.46 -45.90
CA ARG A 525 -11.25 26.34 -46.29
C ARG A 525 -10.44 26.72 -47.51
N LEU A 526 -9.14 26.44 -47.50
CA LEU A 526 -8.22 26.51 -48.65
C LEU A 526 -8.05 25.10 -49.24
N TRP A 527 -7.97 24.98 -50.56
CA TRP A 527 -7.72 23.73 -51.26
C TRP A 527 -6.93 23.97 -52.55
N ALA A 528 -6.43 22.87 -53.13
CA ALA A 528 -5.76 22.90 -54.42
C ALA A 528 -6.19 21.73 -55.31
N GLU A 529 -6.28 21.99 -56.61
CA GLU A 529 -6.65 21.02 -57.64
C GLU A 529 -5.72 21.17 -58.85
N SER A 530 -5.56 20.10 -59.61
CA SER A 530 -4.84 20.17 -60.89
C SER A 530 -5.68 20.97 -61.89
N GLY A 531 -5.06 21.95 -62.55
CA GLY A 531 -5.68 22.68 -63.64
C GLY A 531 -5.87 21.81 -64.87
N SER A 532 -6.91 22.10 -65.66
CA SER A 532 -7.17 21.45 -66.94
C SER A 532 -7.13 22.49 -68.06
N PRO A 533 -6.35 22.30 -69.15
CA PRO A 533 -5.50 21.14 -69.45
C PRO A 533 -4.14 21.13 -68.72
N PHE A 534 -3.76 22.23 -68.06
CA PHE A 534 -2.45 22.41 -67.44
C PHE A 534 -2.53 23.27 -66.16
N GLY A 535 -1.48 23.24 -65.34
CA GLY A 535 -1.30 24.13 -64.19
C GLY A 535 -2.00 23.68 -62.91
N ALA A 536 -2.21 24.61 -62.00
CA ALA A 536 -2.84 24.38 -60.70
C ALA A 536 -3.98 25.38 -60.46
N VAL A 537 -4.97 24.98 -59.67
CA VAL A 537 -6.06 25.83 -59.18
C VAL A 537 -5.99 25.82 -57.66
N PHE A 538 -5.67 26.96 -57.07
CA PHE A 538 -5.79 27.17 -55.63
C PHE A 538 -7.06 27.94 -55.33
N GLY A 539 -7.93 27.37 -54.51
CA GLY A 539 -9.22 27.95 -54.16
C GLY A 539 -9.38 28.12 -52.66
N PHE A 540 -10.05 29.19 -52.22
CA PHE A 540 -10.50 29.31 -50.85
C PHE A 540 -11.96 29.77 -50.73
N THR A 541 -12.58 29.38 -49.63
CA THR A 541 -13.95 29.77 -49.26
C THR A 541 -13.92 30.77 -48.11
N LEU A 542 -14.84 31.72 -48.12
CA LEU A 542 -15.08 32.64 -47.03
C LEU A 542 -16.59 32.64 -46.72
N PRO A 543 -17.01 32.20 -45.53
CA PRO A 543 -18.41 32.19 -45.18
C PRO A 543 -18.93 33.62 -45.01
N LEU A 544 -20.15 33.84 -45.48
CA LEU A 544 -20.93 34.99 -45.04
C LEU A 544 -21.22 34.77 -43.57
N ALA A 545 -20.81 35.69 -42.70
CA ALA A 545 -20.94 35.53 -41.26
C ALA A 545 -22.32 34.95 -40.89
N ALA A 546 -22.32 33.85 -40.13
CA ALA A 546 -23.53 33.32 -39.51
C ALA A 546 -24.21 34.48 -38.79
N GLY A 547 -25.50 34.66 -39.04
CA GLY A 547 -26.27 35.82 -38.61
C GLY A 547 -25.99 36.18 -37.14
N VAL A 548 -25.67 37.44 -36.92
CA VAL A 548 -26.15 38.11 -35.71
C VAL A 548 -27.67 38.11 -35.86
N SER A 549 -28.32 37.09 -35.28
CA SER A 549 -29.76 37.20 -35.01
C SER A 549 -29.94 38.35 -34.01
N PRO A 550 -30.89 39.27 -34.23
CA PRO A 550 -31.21 40.31 -33.26
C PRO A 550 -31.70 39.73 -31.93
#